data_AF-I0Z0C8-F1
#
_entry.id   AF-I0Z0C8-F1
#
_cell.length_a   1.000
_cell.length_b   1.000
_cell.length_c   1.000
_cell.angle_alpha   90.00
_cell.angle_beta   90.00
_cell.angle_gamma   90.00
#
_symmetry.space_group_name_H-M   'P 1'
#
loop_
_entity.id
_entity.type
_entity.pdbx_description
1 polymer ?
#
loop_
_entity_poly.entity_id
_entity_poly.type
_entity_poly.pdbx_seq_one_letter_code
_entity_poly.pdbx_strand_id
1 'polypeptide(L)'
;MGASICIDLVSPHSHGSTLIYTLVIGLPTVLFLIFLGWRLLPSIRKLQRSQSHIMTTYYAFLWVVGLLNVLRCLAFVAEVESSSPLLLNLLWLLTRFGLVMLEVSVVVFLLQGYLTSGREALIRTLWMSGAYAAFETVVASIYIFGAHVPLFLYGGSPEAPGDDLRWSKWGFWLAHTVLFLLVYALILILPNTKWRDRLPAKPSFYRYILVLFALNVLAGLGSILLGSGVIGGYCVYGLATFLYYAIYPPLLYLTFLSEFFWSNEELDMDLMYYSEMKEAGYFEEDDYDF
;
A
#
# COMPACT_ATOMS: atom_id res chain seq x y z
N MET A 1 27.64 17.13 -3.42
CA MET A 1 26.65 17.42 -2.36
C MET A 1 25.29 16.79 -2.65
N GLY A 2 24.69 16.95 -3.84
CA GLY A 2 23.39 16.33 -4.15
C GLY A 2 23.36 14.78 -4.16
N ALA A 3 24.45 14.13 -4.60
CA ALA A 3 24.50 12.67 -4.70
C ALA A 3 24.47 11.94 -3.35
N SER A 4 25.04 12.51 -2.27
CA SER A 4 25.00 11.84 -0.95
C SER A 4 23.60 11.88 -0.36
N ILE A 5 22.87 12.99 -0.52
CA ILE A 5 21.48 13.15 -0.08
C ILE A 5 20.58 12.10 -0.76
N CYS A 6 20.77 11.85 -2.05
CA CYS A 6 20.00 10.85 -2.79
C CYS A 6 20.27 9.42 -2.30
N ILE A 7 21.52 9.11 -1.95
CA ILE A 7 21.91 7.79 -1.43
C ILE A 7 21.37 7.64 -0.01
N ASP A 8 21.46 8.67 0.83
CA ASP A 8 20.94 8.69 2.20
C ASP A 8 19.40 8.55 2.25
N LEU A 9 18.70 8.95 1.17
CA LEU A 9 17.25 8.74 1.01
C LEU A 9 16.87 7.28 0.76
N VAL A 10 17.82 6.43 0.35
CA VAL A 10 17.60 5.00 0.09
C VAL A 10 18.23 4.14 1.18
N SER A 11 19.38 4.57 1.70
CA SER A 11 20.10 3.92 2.79
C SER A 11 20.97 4.95 3.53
N PRO A 12 20.60 5.40 4.73
CA PRO A 12 21.39 6.35 5.49
C PRO A 12 22.68 5.69 6.03
N HIS A 13 23.81 6.38 5.89
CA HIS A 13 25.13 5.85 6.29
C HIS A 13 25.65 6.40 7.64
N SER A 14 25.12 7.54 8.10
CA SER A 14 25.52 8.19 9.36
C SER A 14 24.38 8.16 10.40
N HIS A 15 24.72 8.19 11.70
CA HIS A 15 23.73 8.29 12.79
C HIS A 15 22.71 9.43 12.58
N GLY A 16 23.16 10.59 12.11
CA GLY A 16 22.29 11.75 11.84
C GLY A 16 21.36 11.54 10.65
N SER A 17 21.88 11.01 9.53
CA SER A 17 21.06 10.68 8.35
C SER A 17 20.06 9.56 8.65
N THR A 18 20.41 8.61 9.55
CA THR A 18 19.54 7.50 9.95
C THR A 18 18.32 7.98 10.71
N LEU A 19 18.51 8.92 11.63
CA LEU A 19 17.39 9.54 12.34
C LEU A 19 16.49 10.34 11.38
N ILE A 20 17.07 11.08 10.45
CA ILE A 20 16.30 11.85 9.45
C ILE A 20 15.51 10.91 8.54
N TYR A 21 16.13 9.86 7.99
CA TYR A 21 15.47 8.86 7.16
C TYR A 21 14.34 8.14 7.91
N THR A 22 14.60 7.76 9.17
CA THR A 22 13.60 7.11 10.04
C THR A 22 12.45 8.05 10.37
N LEU A 23 12.72 9.33 10.64
CA LEU A 23 11.68 10.33 10.86
C LEU A 23 10.88 10.59 9.59
N VAL A 24 11.53 10.75 8.44
CA VAL A 24 10.85 11.04 7.17
C VAL A 24 9.92 9.90 6.77
N ILE A 25 10.36 8.64 6.86
CA ILE A 25 9.55 7.45 6.50
C ILE A 25 8.56 7.06 7.60
N GLY A 26 8.97 7.18 8.87
CA GLY A 26 8.17 6.78 10.02
C GLY A 26 7.06 7.78 10.36
N LEU A 27 7.28 9.09 10.18
CA LEU A 27 6.29 10.11 10.52
C LEU A 27 4.95 9.94 9.78
N PRO A 28 4.88 9.77 8.44
CA PRO A 28 3.60 9.60 7.76
C PRO A 28 2.88 8.30 8.19
N THR A 29 3.62 7.22 8.46
CA THR A 29 3.03 5.95 8.91
C THR A 29 2.52 6.03 10.35
N VAL A 30 3.26 6.69 11.25
CA VAL A 30 2.85 6.94 12.64
C VAL A 30 1.64 7.86 12.69
N LEU A 31 1.63 8.96 11.93
CA LEU A 31 0.46 9.85 11.85
C LEU A 31 -0.78 9.12 11.34
N PHE A 32 -0.62 8.27 10.33
CA PHE A 32 -1.71 7.44 9.82
C PHE A 32 -2.22 6.42 10.85
N LEU A 33 -1.32 5.78 11.61
CA LEU A 33 -1.71 4.87 12.70
C LEU A 33 -2.40 5.59 13.86
N ILE A 34 -1.95 6.79 14.24
CA ILE A 34 -2.62 7.61 15.25
C ILE A 34 -4.03 7.94 14.77
N PHE A 35 -4.19 8.33 13.51
CA PHE A 35 -5.50 8.57 12.91
C PHE A 35 -6.40 7.31 12.93
N LEU A 36 -5.86 6.15 12.53
CA LEU A 36 -6.58 4.86 12.60
C LEU A 36 -6.96 4.49 14.05
N GLY A 37 -6.05 4.75 15.00
CA GLY A 37 -6.21 4.51 16.43
C GLY A 37 -7.30 5.39 17.04
N TRP A 38 -7.33 6.68 16.69
CA TRP A 38 -8.36 7.62 17.14
C TRP A 38 -9.75 7.16 16.68
N ARG A 39 -9.86 6.65 15.44
CA ARG A 39 -11.12 6.10 14.91
C ARG A 39 -11.33 4.61 15.20
N LEU A 40 -10.50 3.97 16.03
CA LEU A 40 -10.50 2.51 16.20
C LEU A 40 -11.80 1.98 16.80
N LEU A 41 -12.26 2.53 17.92
CA LEU A 41 -13.47 2.07 18.60
C LEU A 41 -14.74 2.27 17.75
N PRO A 42 -14.99 3.46 17.15
CA PRO A 42 -16.09 3.66 16.23
C PRO A 42 -16.01 2.72 15.01
N SER A 43 -14.83 2.56 14.42
CA SER A 43 -14.62 1.70 13.25
C SER A 43 -14.89 0.23 13.57
N ILE A 44 -14.42 -0.29 14.71
CA ILE A 44 -14.65 -1.68 15.12
C ILE A 44 -16.13 -1.93 15.42
N ARG A 45 -16.78 -1.06 16.19
CA ARG A 45 -18.22 -1.20 16.49
C ARG A 45 -19.05 -1.21 15.20
N LYS A 46 -18.67 -0.37 14.23
CA LYS A 46 -19.32 -0.27 12.92
C LYS A 46 -19.05 -1.49 12.03
N LEU A 47 -17.82 -1.99 12.01
CA LEU A 47 -17.44 -3.23 11.32
C LEU A 47 -18.20 -4.45 11.86
N GLN A 48 -18.34 -4.55 13.18
CA GLN A 48 -19.12 -5.61 13.84
C GLN A 48 -20.60 -5.55 13.48
N ARG A 49 -21.20 -4.35 13.40
CA ARG A 49 -22.61 -4.17 13.05
C ARG A 49 -22.91 -4.46 11.57
N SER A 50 -22.01 -4.05 10.68
CA SER A 50 -22.19 -4.23 9.22
C SER A 50 -21.92 -5.66 8.73
N GLN A 51 -21.25 -6.52 9.51
CA GLN A 51 -20.88 -7.91 9.14
C GLN A 51 -20.10 -8.01 7.81
N SER A 52 -19.45 -6.93 7.37
CA SER A 52 -18.65 -6.92 6.15
C SER A 52 -17.27 -7.52 6.41
N HIS A 53 -17.12 -8.81 6.08
CA HIS A 53 -15.84 -9.51 6.18
C HIS A 53 -14.73 -8.84 5.34
N ILE A 54 -15.08 -8.35 4.15
CA ILE A 54 -14.15 -7.67 3.23
C ILE A 54 -13.52 -6.46 3.93
N MET A 55 -14.34 -5.59 4.49
CA MET A 55 -13.85 -4.35 5.09
C MET A 55 -13.04 -4.61 6.37
N THR A 56 -13.45 -5.62 7.14
CA THR A 56 -12.73 -6.05 8.34
C THR A 56 -11.33 -6.54 7.99
N THR A 57 -11.19 -7.35 6.93
CA THR A 57 -9.89 -7.87 6.49
C THR A 57 -8.96 -6.78 6.00
N TYR A 58 -9.43 -5.84 5.17
CA TYR A 58 -8.60 -4.71 4.73
C TYR A 58 -8.17 -3.79 5.89
N TYR A 59 -9.06 -3.52 6.83
CA TYR A 59 -8.73 -2.74 8.03
C TYR A 59 -7.67 -3.44 8.89
N ALA A 60 -7.81 -4.76 9.11
CA ALA A 60 -6.83 -5.55 9.85
C ALA A 60 -5.46 -5.56 9.14
N PHE A 61 -5.43 -5.74 7.81
CA PHE A 61 -4.18 -5.70 7.05
C PHE A 61 -3.50 -4.32 7.11
N LEU A 62 -4.26 -3.22 7.05
CA LEU A 62 -3.70 -1.88 7.23
C LEU A 62 -3.04 -1.70 8.59
N TRP A 63 -3.66 -2.22 9.67
CA TRP A 63 -3.05 -2.24 11.00
C TRP A 63 -1.76 -3.06 11.04
N VAL A 64 -1.79 -4.29 10.52
CA VAL A 64 -0.61 -5.17 10.48
C VAL A 64 0.53 -4.52 9.70
N VAL A 65 0.27 -4.01 8.51
CA VAL A 65 1.28 -3.34 7.67
C VAL A 65 1.79 -2.05 8.32
N GLY A 66 0.93 -1.27 8.96
CA GLY A 66 1.34 -0.09 9.70
C GLY A 66 2.26 -0.45 10.89
N LEU A 67 1.88 -1.45 11.69
CA LEU A 67 2.70 -1.93 12.81
C LEU A 67 4.04 -2.49 12.33
N LEU A 68 4.06 -3.23 11.23
CA LEU A 68 5.30 -3.73 10.62
C LEU A 68 6.20 -2.59 10.13
N ASN A 69 5.65 -1.52 9.55
CA ASN A 69 6.41 -0.33 9.17
C ASN A 69 7.01 0.39 10.38
N VAL A 70 6.26 0.53 11.48
CA VAL A 70 6.78 1.11 12.72
C VAL A 70 7.86 0.22 13.32
N LEU A 71 7.62 -1.10 13.39
CA LEU A 71 8.59 -2.07 13.88
C LEU A 71 9.88 -2.01 13.05
N ARG A 72 9.77 -1.80 11.73
CA ARG A 72 10.92 -1.61 10.85
C ARG A 72 11.69 -0.35 11.16
N CYS A 73 11.01 0.75 11.43
CA CYS A 73 11.68 2.00 11.85
C CYS A 73 12.42 1.79 13.18
N LEU A 74 11.80 1.11 14.15
CA LEU A 74 12.42 0.81 15.44
C LEU A 74 13.60 -0.16 15.31
N ALA A 75 13.47 -1.22 14.53
CA ALA A 75 14.54 -2.17 14.26
C ALA A 75 15.72 -1.49 13.55
N PHE A 76 15.45 -0.57 12.62
CA PHE A 76 16.49 0.18 11.94
C PHE A 76 17.28 1.08 12.90
N VAL A 77 16.63 1.69 13.91
CA VAL A 77 17.31 2.45 14.96
C VAL A 77 18.09 1.54 15.91
N ALA A 78 17.52 0.39 16.31
CA ALA A 78 18.17 -0.56 17.21
C ALA A 78 19.39 -1.27 16.58
N GLU A 79 19.39 -1.44 15.26
CA GLU A 79 20.52 -2.02 14.50
C GLU A 79 21.66 -1.03 14.27
N VAL A 80 21.45 0.26 14.56
CA VAL A 80 22.59 1.17 14.73
C VAL A 80 23.43 0.77 15.96
N GLU A 81 22.82 0.08 16.94
CA GLU A 81 23.47 -0.40 18.16
C GLU A 81 23.79 -1.91 18.14
N SER A 82 23.18 -2.69 17.23
CA SER A 82 23.31 -4.16 17.16
C SER A 82 23.55 -4.68 15.74
N SER A 83 24.17 -5.86 15.60
CA SER A 83 24.76 -6.33 14.33
C SER A 83 23.96 -7.46 13.66
N SER A 84 22.62 -7.37 13.57
CA SER A 84 21.76 -8.45 13.03
C SER A 84 21.11 -8.08 11.67
N PRO A 85 21.87 -8.10 10.55
CA PRO A 85 21.34 -7.78 9.22
C PRO A 85 20.21 -8.73 8.77
N LEU A 86 20.09 -9.90 9.40
CA LEU A 86 19.02 -10.87 9.15
C LEU A 86 17.64 -10.32 9.55
N LEU A 87 17.52 -9.71 10.73
CA LEU A 87 16.24 -9.22 11.25
C LEU A 87 15.69 -8.11 10.35
N LEU A 88 16.55 -7.18 9.92
CA LEU A 88 16.17 -6.10 9.01
C LEU A 88 15.67 -6.63 7.67
N ASN A 89 16.40 -7.56 7.06
CA ASN A 89 16.00 -8.13 5.77
C ASN A 89 14.67 -8.88 5.86
N LEU A 90 14.45 -9.66 6.93
CA LEU A 90 13.19 -10.36 7.17
C LEU A 90 12.02 -9.39 7.35
N LEU A 91 12.23 -8.31 8.12
CA LEU A 91 11.20 -7.34 8.41
C LEU A 91 10.81 -6.51 7.17
N TRP A 92 11.80 -6.18 6.33
CA TRP A 92 11.59 -5.60 5.01
C TRP A 92 10.78 -6.51 4.08
N LEU A 93 11.17 -7.78 3.98
CA LEU A 93 10.46 -8.79 3.19
C LEU A 93 9.00 -8.94 3.66
N LEU A 94 8.78 -9.01 4.98
CA LEU A 94 7.45 -9.18 5.55
C LEU A 94 6.55 -7.95 5.31
N THR A 95 7.09 -6.74 5.45
CA THR A 95 6.34 -5.51 5.17
C THR A 95 6.03 -5.39 3.68
N ARG A 96 6.99 -5.74 2.80
CA ARG A 96 6.78 -5.73 1.35
C ARG A 96 5.72 -6.73 0.93
N PHE A 97 5.77 -7.95 1.47
CA PHE A 97 4.75 -8.97 1.27
C PHE A 97 3.34 -8.44 1.58
N GLY A 98 3.16 -7.81 2.75
CA GLY A 98 1.86 -7.27 3.15
C GLY A 98 1.34 -6.17 2.23
N LEU A 99 2.22 -5.26 1.78
CA LEU A 99 1.86 -4.18 0.86
C LEU A 99 1.47 -4.69 -0.53
N VAL A 100 2.28 -5.58 -1.11
CA VAL A 100 2.00 -6.19 -2.42
C VAL A 100 0.73 -7.03 -2.37
N MET A 101 0.53 -7.78 -1.29
CA MET A 101 -0.70 -8.54 -1.08
C MET A 101 -1.93 -7.63 -1.05
N LEU A 102 -1.86 -6.50 -0.33
CA LEU A 102 -2.92 -5.50 -0.31
C LEU A 102 -3.16 -4.89 -1.70
N GLU A 103 -2.09 -4.54 -2.41
CA GLU A 103 -2.17 -3.88 -3.71
C GLU A 103 -2.83 -4.78 -4.76
N VAL A 104 -2.37 -6.02 -4.85
CA VAL A 104 -2.93 -6.99 -5.79
C VAL A 104 -4.33 -7.40 -5.36
N SER A 105 -4.61 -7.58 -4.05
CA SER A 105 -5.96 -7.96 -3.60
C SER A 105 -7.00 -6.92 -3.95
N VAL A 106 -6.70 -5.63 -3.76
CA VAL A 106 -7.60 -4.52 -4.10
C VAL A 106 -7.85 -4.47 -5.61
N VAL A 107 -6.80 -4.59 -6.43
CA VAL A 107 -6.93 -4.59 -7.89
C VAL A 107 -7.78 -5.77 -8.37
N VAL A 108 -7.50 -6.98 -7.87
CA VAL A 108 -8.23 -8.18 -8.27
C VAL A 108 -9.68 -8.14 -7.77
N PHE A 109 -9.92 -7.67 -6.54
CA PHE A 109 -11.26 -7.52 -5.99
C PHE A 109 -12.10 -6.56 -6.84
N LEU A 110 -11.51 -5.45 -7.28
CA LEU A 110 -12.21 -4.46 -8.09
C LEU A 110 -12.46 -4.92 -9.52
N LEU A 111 -11.55 -5.73 -10.08
CA LEU A 111 -11.75 -6.36 -11.39
C LEU A 111 -12.82 -7.47 -11.39
N GLN A 112 -13.09 -8.10 -10.25
CA GLN A 112 -14.14 -9.13 -10.15
C GLN A 112 -15.56 -8.53 -10.09
N GLY A 113 -15.69 -7.24 -9.77
CA GLY A 113 -16.98 -6.60 -9.60
C GLY A 113 -17.80 -7.21 -8.46
N TYR A 114 -19.08 -6.84 -8.36
CA TYR A 114 -20.01 -7.32 -7.32
C TYR A 114 -20.63 -8.70 -7.65
N LEU A 115 -20.01 -9.49 -8.53
CA LEU A 115 -20.65 -10.63 -9.20
C LEU A 115 -20.65 -11.94 -8.38
N THR A 116 -20.00 -11.97 -7.22
CA THR A 116 -19.92 -13.17 -6.37
C THR A 116 -20.18 -12.82 -4.91
N SER A 117 -20.71 -13.79 -4.15
CA SER A 117 -20.91 -13.65 -2.70
C SER A 117 -19.63 -13.10 -2.06
N GLY A 118 -19.72 -11.94 -1.39
CA GLY A 118 -18.55 -11.12 -1.05
C GLY A 118 -17.48 -11.86 -0.25
N ARG A 119 -17.87 -12.89 0.51
CA ARG A 119 -16.93 -13.74 1.26
C ARG A 119 -16.12 -14.69 0.36
N GLU A 120 -16.75 -15.33 -0.62
CA GLU A 120 -16.06 -16.23 -1.54
C GLU A 120 -15.15 -15.44 -2.50
N ALA A 121 -15.64 -14.28 -2.96
CA ALA A 121 -14.85 -13.32 -3.73
C ALA A 121 -13.59 -12.88 -2.95
N LEU A 122 -13.76 -12.54 -1.66
CA LEU A 122 -12.67 -12.13 -0.78
C LEU A 122 -11.63 -13.24 -0.60
N ILE A 123 -12.06 -14.46 -0.26
CA ILE A 123 -11.11 -15.57 -0.05
C ILE A 123 -10.33 -15.86 -1.34
N ARG A 124 -11.01 -15.85 -2.49
CA ARG A 124 -10.38 -16.08 -3.79
C ARG A 124 -9.39 -14.98 -4.16
N THR A 125 -9.76 -13.71 -3.94
CA THR A 125 -8.88 -12.55 -4.22
C THR A 125 -7.65 -12.58 -3.32
N LEU A 126 -7.83 -12.82 -2.01
CA LEU A 126 -6.75 -12.94 -1.04
C LEU A 126 -5.82 -14.12 -1.34
N TRP A 127 -6.36 -15.25 -1.78
CA TRP A 127 -5.55 -16.40 -2.17
C TRP A 127 -4.69 -16.07 -3.40
N MET A 128 -5.29 -15.49 -4.44
CA MET A 128 -4.57 -15.10 -5.66
C MET A 128 -3.50 -14.04 -5.39
N SER A 129 -3.85 -12.99 -4.63
CA SER A 129 -2.90 -11.94 -4.27
C SER A 129 -1.82 -12.43 -3.31
N GLY A 130 -2.19 -13.29 -2.36
CA GLY A 130 -1.26 -13.91 -1.42
C GLY A 130 -0.27 -14.83 -2.12
N ALA A 131 -0.72 -15.63 -3.10
CA ALA A 131 0.15 -16.48 -3.91
C ALA A 131 1.14 -15.65 -4.74
N TYR A 132 0.67 -14.57 -5.37
CA TYR A 132 1.56 -13.67 -6.11
C TYR A 132 2.58 -12.99 -5.20
N ALA A 133 2.13 -12.41 -4.08
CA ALA A 133 3.01 -11.75 -3.11
C ALA A 133 4.02 -12.74 -2.50
N ALA A 134 3.60 -13.97 -2.22
CA ALA A 134 4.48 -15.03 -1.71
C ALA A 134 5.53 -15.40 -2.77
N PHE A 135 5.13 -15.56 -4.03
CA PHE A 135 6.06 -15.83 -5.13
C PHE A 135 7.10 -14.71 -5.26
N GLU A 136 6.70 -13.44 -5.28
CA GLU A 136 7.64 -12.32 -5.31
C GLU A 136 8.60 -12.36 -4.11
N THR A 137 8.05 -12.57 -2.90
CA THR A 137 8.83 -12.59 -1.66
C THR A 137 9.84 -13.74 -1.64
N VAL A 138 9.46 -14.92 -2.14
CA VAL A 138 10.37 -16.07 -2.27
C VAL A 138 11.49 -15.75 -3.26
N VAL A 139 11.17 -15.17 -4.42
CA VAL A 139 12.19 -14.74 -5.39
C VAL A 139 13.13 -13.73 -4.74
N ALA A 140 12.60 -12.69 -4.09
CA ALA A 140 13.41 -11.69 -3.38
C ALA A 140 14.30 -12.32 -2.29
N SER A 141 13.76 -13.30 -1.55
CA SER A 141 14.52 -14.04 -0.52
C SER A 141 15.67 -14.85 -1.12
N ILE A 142 15.47 -15.49 -2.27
CA ILE A 142 16.54 -16.22 -2.98
C ILE A 142 17.64 -15.26 -3.45
N TYR A 143 17.28 -14.08 -3.94
CA TYR A 143 18.28 -13.08 -4.32
C TYR A 143 19.09 -12.59 -3.10
N ILE A 144 18.44 -12.37 -1.96
CA ILE A 144 19.11 -11.85 -0.74
C ILE A 144 19.97 -12.93 -0.06
N PHE A 145 19.41 -14.12 0.18
CA PHE A 145 20.08 -15.17 0.95
C PHE A 145 20.88 -16.15 0.09
N GLY A 146 20.47 -16.38 -1.16
CA GLY A 146 21.13 -17.31 -2.07
C GLY A 146 22.20 -16.64 -2.94
N ALA A 147 21.87 -15.48 -3.53
CA ALA A 147 22.80 -14.75 -4.39
C ALA A 147 23.60 -13.67 -3.64
N HIS A 148 23.34 -13.48 -2.34
CA HIS A 148 23.94 -12.42 -1.50
C HIS A 148 23.83 -11.01 -2.11
N VAL A 149 22.78 -10.76 -2.91
CA VAL A 149 22.53 -9.44 -3.51
C VAL A 149 21.68 -8.62 -2.55
N PRO A 150 22.16 -7.45 -2.09
CA PRO A 150 21.43 -6.60 -1.15
C PRO A 150 20.28 -5.89 -1.88
N LEU A 151 19.08 -6.51 -1.92
CA LEU A 151 17.92 -5.96 -2.64
C LEU A 151 17.35 -4.69 -2.01
N PHE A 152 17.29 -4.64 -0.68
CA PHE A 152 16.63 -3.58 0.08
C PHE A 152 17.60 -2.61 0.74
N LEU A 153 18.69 -3.14 1.32
CA LEU A 153 19.75 -2.33 1.89
C LEU A 153 20.80 -2.02 0.83
N TYR A 154 21.53 -0.93 1.01
CA TYR A 154 22.75 -0.68 0.24
C TYR A 154 23.85 -1.58 0.79
N GLY A 155 24.38 -2.50 -0.03
CA GLY A 155 25.49 -3.36 0.36
C GLY A 155 26.82 -2.97 -0.27
N GLY A 156 26.90 -1.78 -0.89
CA GLY A 156 28.18 -1.24 -1.34
C GLY A 156 29.01 -0.75 -0.16
N SER A 157 30.32 -1.02 -0.18
CA SER A 157 31.25 -0.26 0.66
C SER A 157 31.25 1.21 0.20
N PRO A 158 31.40 2.19 1.12
CA PRO A 158 31.46 3.62 0.76
C PRO A 158 32.59 3.96 -0.25
N GLU A 159 33.54 3.05 -0.44
CA GLU A 159 34.68 3.19 -1.35
C GLU A 159 34.37 2.74 -2.79
N ALA A 160 33.31 1.94 -3.03
CA ALA A 160 32.95 1.42 -4.35
C ALA A 160 31.43 1.46 -4.61
N PRO A 161 30.84 2.64 -4.85
CA PRO A 161 29.40 2.78 -5.08
C PRO A 161 28.88 2.04 -6.31
N GLY A 162 29.75 1.66 -7.26
CA GLY A 162 29.38 1.00 -8.51
C GLY A 162 28.86 -0.43 -8.37
N ASP A 163 29.16 -1.15 -7.28
CA ASP A 163 28.74 -2.56 -7.14
C ASP A 163 27.22 -2.70 -6.92
N ASP A 164 26.59 -1.66 -6.36
CA ASP A 164 25.14 -1.62 -6.15
C ASP A 164 24.34 -1.21 -7.40
N LEU A 165 25.00 -0.66 -8.44
CA LEU A 165 24.35 -0.23 -9.70
C LEU A 165 24.21 -1.36 -10.73
N ARG A 166 24.50 -2.60 -10.35
CA ARG A 166 24.43 -3.75 -11.26
C ARG A 166 22.99 -4.09 -11.65
N TRP A 167 22.81 -4.49 -12.91
CA TRP A 167 21.53 -4.95 -13.46
C TRP A 167 20.91 -6.13 -12.70
N SER A 168 21.69 -6.91 -11.95
CA SER A 168 21.16 -8.02 -11.13
C SER A 168 20.18 -7.54 -10.06
N LYS A 169 20.44 -6.38 -9.42
CA LYS A 169 19.55 -5.78 -8.42
C LYS A 169 18.43 -4.98 -9.08
N TRP A 170 18.79 -4.04 -9.95
CA TRP A 170 17.83 -3.11 -10.55
C TRP A 170 16.96 -3.75 -11.62
N GLY A 171 17.40 -4.85 -12.24
CA GLY A 171 16.60 -5.64 -13.16
C GLY A 171 15.42 -6.32 -12.49
N PHE A 172 15.58 -6.78 -11.24
CA PHE A 172 14.47 -7.31 -10.44
C PHE A 172 13.40 -6.23 -10.18
N TRP A 173 13.84 -5.06 -9.70
CA TRP A 173 12.96 -3.92 -9.45
C TRP A 173 12.30 -3.37 -10.72
N LEU A 174 13.03 -3.37 -11.84
CA LEU A 174 12.50 -3.01 -13.14
C LEU A 174 11.44 -4.02 -13.61
N ALA A 175 11.70 -5.32 -13.48
CA ALA A 175 10.73 -6.35 -13.88
C ALA A 175 9.43 -6.24 -13.08
N HIS A 176 9.54 -6.03 -11.76
CA HIS A 176 8.39 -5.77 -10.90
C HIS A 176 7.60 -4.54 -11.37
N THR A 177 8.26 -3.39 -11.50
CA THR A 177 7.58 -2.13 -11.89
C THR A 177 6.95 -2.22 -13.28
N VAL A 178 7.61 -2.87 -14.25
CA VAL A 178 7.05 -3.09 -15.60
C VAL A 178 5.81 -3.98 -15.58
N LEU A 179 5.80 -5.04 -14.77
CA LEU A 179 4.63 -5.91 -14.62
C LEU A 179 3.43 -5.11 -14.09
N PHE A 180 3.63 -4.33 -13.02
CA PHE A 180 2.60 -3.49 -12.43
C PHE A 180 2.14 -2.37 -13.39
N LEU A 181 3.07 -1.72 -14.09
CA LEU A 181 2.76 -0.72 -15.12
C LEU A 181 1.87 -1.30 -16.22
N LEU A 182 2.18 -2.50 -16.70
CA LEU A 182 1.39 -3.15 -17.75
C LEU A 182 -0.03 -3.43 -17.26
N VAL A 183 -0.19 -3.96 -16.04
CA VAL A 183 -1.52 -4.19 -15.45
C VAL A 183 -2.29 -2.88 -15.29
N TYR A 184 -1.67 -1.83 -14.76
CA TYR A 184 -2.33 -0.53 -14.57
C TYR A 184 -2.66 0.18 -15.87
N ALA A 185 -1.75 0.14 -16.87
CA ALA A 185 -2.02 0.67 -18.19
C ALA A 185 -3.20 -0.04 -18.85
N LEU A 186 -3.25 -1.38 -18.76
CA LEU A 186 -4.39 -2.16 -19.26
C LEU A 186 -5.69 -1.69 -18.60
N ILE A 187 -5.71 -1.54 -17.27
CA ILE A 187 -6.90 -1.06 -16.53
C ILE A 187 -7.31 0.36 -16.96
N LEU A 188 -6.36 1.26 -17.21
CA LEU A 188 -6.64 2.64 -17.64
C LEU A 188 -7.09 2.76 -19.10
N ILE A 189 -6.66 1.84 -19.97
CA ILE A 189 -7.06 1.81 -21.39
C ILE A 189 -8.43 1.14 -21.55
N LEU A 190 -8.75 0.15 -20.70
CA LEU A 190 -9.95 -0.68 -20.80
C LEU A 190 -11.29 0.12 -20.86
N PRO A 191 -11.49 1.28 -20.18
CA PRO A 191 -12.67 2.13 -20.33
C PRO A 191 -12.93 2.65 -21.75
N ASN A 192 -11.87 2.82 -22.54
CA ASN A 192 -11.95 3.27 -23.93
C ASN A 192 -12.20 2.11 -24.90
N THR A 193 -12.27 0.87 -24.39
CA THR A 193 -12.50 -0.34 -25.18
C THR A 193 -13.91 -0.88 -24.99
N LYS A 194 -14.31 -1.82 -25.85
CA LYS A 194 -15.63 -2.49 -25.79
C LYS A 194 -15.82 -3.37 -24.54
N TRP A 195 -14.80 -3.54 -23.70
CA TRP A 195 -14.83 -4.37 -22.49
C TRP A 195 -15.09 -3.56 -21.21
N ARG A 196 -15.56 -2.31 -21.36
CA ARG A 196 -15.88 -1.39 -20.27
C ARG A 196 -16.84 -1.97 -19.24
N ASP A 197 -17.78 -2.82 -19.64
CA ASP A 197 -18.83 -3.37 -18.78
C ASP A 197 -18.31 -4.30 -17.67
N ARG A 198 -17.04 -4.73 -17.76
CA ARG A 198 -16.38 -5.56 -16.74
C ARG A 198 -15.69 -4.76 -15.64
N LEU A 199 -15.60 -3.43 -15.78
CA LEU A 199 -14.91 -2.56 -14.82
C LEU A 199 -15.88 -1.91 -13.82
N PRO A 200 -15.42 -1.64 -12.59
CA PRO A 200 -16.19 -0.85 -11.65
C PRO A 200 -16.33 0.59 -12.16
N ALA A 201 -17.56 1.12 -12.12
CA ALA A 201 -17.91 2.45 -12.63
C ALA A 201 -17.44 3.61 -11.74
N LYS A 202 -16.70 3.34 -10.64
CA LYS A 202 -16.35 4.37 -9.66
C LYS A 202 -15.15 5.22 -10.10
N PRO A 203 -15.27 6.56 -10.15
CA PRO A 203 -14.17 7.44 -10.54
C PRO A 203 -13.00 7.45 -9.54
N SER A 204 -13.26 7.17 -8.26
CA SER A 204 -12.23 7.04 -7.22
C SER A 204 -11.24 5.91 -7.52
N PHE A 205 -11.70 4.81 -8.11
CA PHE A 205 -10.85 3.69 -8.52
C PHE A 205 -9.85 4.09 -9.59
N TYR A 206 -10.26 4.83 -10.62
CA TYR A 206 -9.35 5.27 -11.67
C TYR A 206 -8.31 6.27 -11.15
N ARG A 207 -8.68 7.14 -10.21
CA ARG A 207 -7.71 8.03 -9.53
C ARG A 207 -6.69 7.22 -8.74
N TYR A 208 -7.14 6.20 -8.02
CA TYR A 208 -6.26 5.27 -7.29
C TYR A 208 -5.26 4.57 -8.23
N ILE A 209 -5.75 3.97 -9.32
CA ILE A 209 -4.89 3.30 -10.31
C ILE A 209 -3.94 4.28 -11.00
N LEU A 210 -4.36 5.51 -11.28
CA LEU A 210 -3.51 6.53 -11.89
C LEU A 210 -2.34 6.92 -10.96
N VAL A 211 -2.59 7.06 -9.66
CA VAL A 211 -1.53 7.33 -8.67
C VAL A 211 -0.53 6.16 -8.63
N LEU A 212 -1.02 4.91 -8.56
CA LEU A 212 -0.15 3.72 -8.58
C LEU A 212 0.65 3.60 -9.88
N PHE A 213 0.03 3.90 -11.02
CA PHE A 213 0.70 3.95 -12.31
C PHE A 213 1.83 4.98 -12.29
N ALA A 214 1.58 6.20 -11.84
CA ALA A 214 2.59 7.25 -11.75
C ALA A 214 3.76 6.88 -10.82
N LEU A 215 3.48 6.25 -9.67
CA LEU A 215 4.51 5.76 -8.75
C LEU A 215 5.38 4.67 -9.41
N ASN A 216 4.76 3.74 -10.14
CA ASN A 216 5.51 2.70 -10.85
C ASN A 216 6.31 3.26 -12.04
N VAL A 217 5.85 4.33 -12.70
CA VAL A 217 6.64 5.01 -13.74
C VAL A 217 7.89 5.63 -13.11
N LEU A 218 7.74 6.33 -11.99
CA LEU A 218 8.88 6.92 -11.26
C LEU A 218 9.86 5.84 -10.79
N ALA A 219 9.36 4.76 -10.19
CA ALA A 219 10.20 3.65 -9.74
C ALA A 219 10.89 2.93 -10.91
N GLY A 220 10.20 2.73 -12.03
CA GLY A 220 10.75 2.13 -13.24
C GLY A 220 11.85 3.01 -13.87
N LEU A 221 11.62 4.32 -13.98
CA LEU A 221 12.63 5.28 -14.42
C LEU A 221 13.85 5.25 -13.49
N GLY A 222 13.65 5.31 -12.18
CA GLY A 222 14.72 5.21 -11.20
C GLY A 222 15.53 3.91 -11.34
N SER A 223 14.86 2.78 -11.55
CA SER A 223 15.50 1.46 -11.75
C SER A 223 16.33 1.40 -13.04
N ILE A 224 15.83 1.98 -14.14
CA ILE A 224 16.57 2.06 -15.42
C ILE A 224 17.81 2.94 -15.25
N LEU A 225 17.67 4.12 -14.63
CA LEU A 225 18.78 5.01 -14.39
C LEU A 225 19.87 4.32 -13.57
N LEU A 226 19.47 3.60 -12.50
CA LEU A 226 20.41 2.89 -11.64
C LEU A 226 21.08 1.71 -12.34
N GLY A 227 20.33 0.91 -13.11
CA GLY A 227 20.91 -0.15 -13.94
C GLY A 227 21.88 0.36 -15.01
N SER A 228 21.69 1.60 -15.48
CA SER A 228 22.58 2.26 -16.45
C SER A 228 23.83 2.92 -15.83
N GLY A 229 24.02 2.84 -14.51
CA GLY A 229 25.17 3.44 -13.84
C GLY A 229 24.98 4.90 -13.41
N VAL A 230 23.76 5.46 -13.50
CA VAL A 230 23.47 6.86 -13.16
C VAL A 230 23.06 6.99 -11.70
N ILE A 231 23.94 7.55 -10.87
CA ILE A 231 23.76 7.73 -9.42
C ILE A 231 22.50 8.56 -9.09
N GLY A 232 22.12 9.52 -9.95
CA GLY A 232 20.90 10.32 -9.77
C GLY A 232 19.60 9.50 -9.71
N GLY A 233 19.62 8.26 -10.22
CA GLY A 233 18.48 7.36 -10.12
C GLY A 233 18.08 7.00 -8.68
N TYR A 234 19.00 7.07 -7.70
CA TYR A 234 18.68 6.82 -6.28
C TYR A 234 17.65 7.82 -5.75
N CYS A 235 17.72 9.09 -6.17
CA CYS A 235 16.74 10.09 -5.77
C CYS A 235 15.35 9.78 -6.34
N VAL A 236 15.29 9.40 -7.63
CA VAL A 236 14.02 9.12 -8.32
C VAL A 236 13.38 7.86 -7.73
N TYR A 237 14.15 6.79 -7.60
CA TYR A 237 13.68 5.53 -7.02
C TYR A 237 13.34 5.68 -5.52
N GLY A 238 14.18 6.38 -4.77
CA GLY A 238 13.98 6.66 -3.35
C GLY A 238 12.71 7.48 -3.10
N LEU A 239 12.45 8.52 -3.90
CA LEU A 239 11.22 9.29 -3.83
C LEU A 239 9.99 8.43 -4.17
N ALA A 240 10.06 7.62 -5.24
CA ALA A 240 8.96 6.73 -5.61
C ALA A 240 8.62 5.73 -4.50
N THR A 241 9.66 5.12 -3.92
CA THR A 241 9.55 4.17 -2.81
C THR A 241 8.99 4.85 -1.58
N PHE A 242 9.50 6.04 -1.22
CA PHE A 242 8.99 6.84 -0.12
C PHE A 242 7.50 7.13 -0.27
N LEU A 243 7.09 7.66 -1.42
CA LEU A 243 5.70 7.98 -1.71
C LEU A 243 4.82 6.73 -1.67
N TYR A 244 5.32 5.59 -2.16
CA TYR A 244 4.62 4.32 -2.04
C TYR A 244 4.37 3.95 -0.57
N TYR A 245 5.40 3.85 0.27
CA TYR A 245 5.22 3.47 1.68
C TYR A 245 4.39 4.49 2.49
N ALA A 246 4.51 5.78 2.19
CA ALA A 246 3.84 6.85 2.93
C ALA A 246 2.38 7.07 2.48
N ILE A 247 2.11 7.09 1.17
CA ILE A 247 0.81 7.49 0.61
C ILE A 247 -0.07 6.28 0.32
N TYR A 248 0.48 5.09 0.05
CA TYR A 248 -0.31 3.93 -0.30
C TYR A 248 -1.34 3.52 0.78
N PRO A 249 -0.97 3.33 2.06
CA PRO A 249 -1.93 2.97 3.10
C PRO A 249 -3.06 4.00 3.30
N PRO A 250 -2.79 5.33 3.42
CA PRO A 250 -3.85 6.30 3.55
C PRO A 250 -4.69 6.44 2.28
N LEU A 251 -4.10 6.28 1.08
CA LEU A 251 -4.85 6.27 -0.18
C LEU A 251 -5.86 5.12 -0.19
N LEU A 252 -5.45 3.91 0.20
CA LEU A 252 -6.33 2.74 0.31
C LEU A 252 -7.46 3.00 1.32
N TYR A 253 -7.14 3.57 2.49
CA TYR A 253 -8.15 3.94 3.48
C TYR A 253 -9.16 4.94 2.91
N LEU A 254 -8.69 6.01 2.27
CA LEU A 254 -9.57 7.06 1.73
C LEU A 254 -10.45 6.55 0.60
N THR A 255 -9.93 5.70 -0.29
CA THR A 255 -10.70 5.23 -1.46
C THR A 255 -11.71 4.14 -1.13
N PHE A 256 -11.47 3.33 -0.10
CA PHE A 256 -12.32 2.17 0.20
C PHE A 256 -12.98 2.23 1.58
N LEU A 257 -12.17 2.42 2.63
CA LEU A 257 -12.67 2.36 4.00
C LEU A 257 -13.47 3.60 4.35
N SER A 258 -13.01 4.78 3.92
CA SER A 258 -13.69 6.03 4.24
C SER A 258 -15.10 6.02 3.67
N GLU A 259 -15.27 5.65 2.40
CA GLU A 259 -16.59 5.63 1.75
C GLU A 259 -17.59 4.73 2.51
N PHE A 260 -17.14 3.55 2.97
CA PHE A 260 -17.98 2.66 3.78
C PHE A 260 -18.31 3.19 5.18
N PHE A 261 -17.35 3.90 5.81
CA PHE A 261 -17.60 4.51 7.10
C PHE A 261 -18.51 5.73 6.97
N TRP A 262 -18.39 6.53 5.92
CA TRP A 262 -19.22 7.72 5.68
C TRP A 262 -20.64 7.35 5.20
N SER A 263 -20.78 6.46 4.23
CA SER A 263 -22.10 6.14 3.63
C SER A 263 -23.08 5.53 4.64
N ASN A 264 -22.59 4.71 5.55
CA ASN A 264 -23.42 4.14 6.62
C ASN A 264 -23.68 5.15 7.75
N GLU A 265 -22.82 6.16 7.92
CA GLU A 265 -23.06 7.21 8.94
C GLU A 265 -24.19 8.12 8.47
N GLU A 266 -24.20 8.47 7.19
CA GLU A 266 -25.31 9.17 6.55
C GLU A 266 -26.61 8.35 6.65
N LEU A 267 -26.57 7.05 6.33
CA LEU A 267 -27.75 6.19 6.44
C LEU A 267 -28.27 6.03 7.89
N ASP A 268 -27.36 5.87 8.87
CA ASP A 268 -27.73 5.79 10.28
C ASP A 268 -28.33 7.12 10.79
N MET A 269 -27.80 8.26 10.32
CA MET A 269 -28.33 9.59 10.61
C MET A 269 -29.72 9.80 9.98
N ASP A 270 -29.91 9.37 8.74
CA ASP A 270 -31.21 9.43 8.05
C ASP A 270 -32.26 8.56 8.76
N LEU A 271 -31.86 7.37 9.23
CA LEU A 271 -32.71 6.48 10.02
C LEU A 271 -33.08 7.08 11.37
N MET A 272 -32.13 7.71 12.08
CA MET A 272 -32.43 8.44 13.32
C MET A 272 -33.38 9.60 13.06
N TYR A 273 -33.10 10.43 12.05
CA TYR A 273 -33.95 11.54 11.66
C TYR A 273 -35.37 11.09 11.29
N TYR A 274 -35.49 10.00 10.53
CA TYR A 274 -36.78 9.39 10.20
C TYR A 274 -37.52 8.91 11.46
N SER A 275 -36.81 8.30 12.43
CA SER A 275 -37.42 7.87 13.69
C SER A 275 -37.89 9.04 14.54
N GLU A 276 -37.13 10.15 14.59
CA GLU A 276 -37.52 11.38 15.29
C GLU A 276 -38.75 12.03 14.64
N MET A 277 -38.80 12.09 13.30
CA MET A 277 -39.98 12.59 12.58
C MET A 277 -41.21 11.72 12.82
N LYS A 278 -41.02 10.40 12.89
CA LYS A 278 -42.09 9.44 13.21
C LYS A 278 -42.60 9.61 14.64
N GLU A 279 -41.72 9.78 15.62
CA GLU A 279 -42.10 10.04 17.01
C GLU A 279 -42.80 11.40 17.17
N ALA A 280 -42.44 12.39 16.35
CA ALA A 280 -43.07 13.69 16.31
C ALA A 280 -44.42 13.73 15.56
N GLY A 281 -44.93 12.58 15.09
CA GLY A 281 -46.26 12.47 14.47
C GLY A 281 -46.36 13.00 13.04
N TYR A 282 -45.24 13.27 12.36
CA TYR A 282 -45.26 13.79 10.97
C TYR A 282 -45.78 12.78 9.93
N PHE A 283 -45.94 11.50 10.29
CA PHE A 283 -46.39 10.42 9.41
C PHE A 283 -47.73 9.80 9.83
N GLU A 284 -48.56 10.50 10.63
CA GLU A 284 -49.94 10.06 10.81
C GLU A 284 -50.62 10.11 9.43
N GLU A 285 -50.99 8.95 8.90
CA GLU A 285 -51.77 8.82 7.68
C GLU A 285 -53.12 9.51 7.94
N ASP A 286 -53.42 10.57 7.19
CA ASP A 286 -54.80 11.02 7.04
C ASP A 286 -55.58 9.81 6.49
N ASP A 287 -56.32 9.12 7.36
CA ASP A 287 -57.33 8.14 6.99
C ASP A 287 -58.29 8.85 6.01
N TYR A 288 -58.08 8.64 4.71
CA TYR A 288 -59.06 9.00 3.70
C TYR A 288 -60.22 8.00 3.83
N ASP A 289 -61.12 8.28 4.77
CA ASP A 289 -62.46 7.70 4.81
C ASP A 289 -63.17 8.04 3.49
N PHE A 290 -63.41 7.02 2.66
CA PHE A 290 -64.28 7.04 1.49
C PHE A 290 -65.47 6.11 1.69
#